data_AF-A0A9P5YM39-F1
#
_entry.id   AF-A0A9P5YM39-F1
#
_cell.length_a   1.000
_cell.length_b   1.000
_cell.length_c   1.000
_cell.angle_alpha   90.00
_cell.angle_beta   90.00
_cell.angle_gamma   90.00
#
_symmetry.space_group_name_H-M   'P 1'
#
loop_
_entity.id
_entity.type
_entity.pdbx_description
1 polymer ?
#
loop_
_entity_poly.entity_id
_entity_poly.type
_entity_poly.pdbx_seq_one_letter_code
_entity_poly.pdbx_strand_id
1 'polypeptide(L)'
;CALVSWYLPASDEHDADTGMWPVKLEGTQNHWLLQVIPLKSIAQGAHLLPKYGIGFLPEYINHTNALDEFEVYFINPYIDHHCHEFLFN
;
A
#
# COMPACT_ATOMS: atom_id res chain seq x y z
N CYS A 1 -3.91 17.60 11.46
CA CYS A 1 -3.58 17.32 10.04
C CYS A 1 -2.68 16.10 9.99
N ALA A 2 -2.49 15.50 8.82
CA ALA A 2 -1.53 14.43 8.58
C ALA A 2 -0.73 14.74 7.31
N LEU A 3 0.54 14.34 7.27
CA LEU A 3 1.35 14.30 6.06
C LEU A 3 1.21 12.90 5.46
N VAL A 4 0.85 12.82 4.18
CA VAL A 4 0.66 11.54 3.47
C VAL A 4 1.52 11.48 2.22
N SER A 5 1.95 10.26 1.88
CA SER A 5 2.45 9.90 0.55
C SER A 5 1.32 9.23 -0.22
N TRP A 6 1.13 9.60 -1.48
CA TRP A 6 0.07 9.00 -2.30
C TRP A 6 0.50 7.65 -2.86
N TYR A 7 -0.47 6.76 -3.00
CA TYR A 7 -0.32 5.48 -3.68
C TYR A 7 -1.27 5.44 -4.88
N LEU A 8 -0.78 4.94 -6.01
CA LEU A 8 -1.56 4.74 -7.23
C LEU A 8 -1.76 3.25 -7.49
N PRO A 9 -2.87 2.85 -8.14
CA PRO A 9 -3.01 1.50 -8.67
C PRO A 9 -1.79 1.15 -9.54
N ALA A 10 -1.18 0.00 -9.25
CA ALA A 10 -0.09 -0.55 -10.06
C ALA A 10 -0.61 -1.41 -11.23
N SER A 11 -1.91 -1.72 -11.22
CA SER A 11 -2.65 -2.48 -12.23
C SER A 11 -4.09 -1.98 -12.27
N ASP A 12 -4.73 -2.10 -13.44
CA ASP A 12 -6.18 -1.83 -13.60
C ASP A 12 -7.04 -2.99 -13.09
N GLU A 13 -6.43 -4.16 -12.85
CA GLU A 13 -7.09 -5.36 -12.35
C GLU A 13 -6.52 -5.79 -11.00
N HIS A 14 -7.36 -6.43 -10.19
CA HIS A 14 -6.94 -7.13 -8.99
C HIS A 14 -5.97 -8.27 -9.32
N ASP A 15 -5.10 -8.58 -8.37
CA ASP A 15 -4.22 -9.74 -8.48
C ASP A 15 -5.03 -11.04 -8.47
N ALA A 16 -4.87 -11.88 -9.49
CA ALA A 16 -5.72 -13.04 -9.72
C ALA A 16 -5.63 -14.12 -8.62
N ASP A 17 -4.47 -14.23 -7.96
CA ASP A 17 -4.24 -15.25 -6.93
C ASP A 17 -4.77 -14.82 -5.56
N THR A 18 -4.70 -13.52 -5.25
CA THR A 18 -5.03 -12.98 -3.92
C THR A 18 -6.34 -12.20 -3.88
N GLY A 19 -6.84 -11.73 -5.03
CA GLY A 19 -7.94 -10.77 -5.14
C GLY A 19 -7.61 -9.37 -4.60
N MET A 20 -6.37 -9.09 -4.21
CA MET A 20 -5.97 -7.81 -3.62
C MET A 20 -5.62 -6.79 -4.70
N TRP A 21 -5.76 -5.50 -4.35
CA TRP A 21 -5.37 -4.39 -5.24
C TRP A 21 -3.87 -4.08 -5.09
N PRO A 22 -3.07 -4.20 -6.16
CA PRO A 22 -1.68 -3.77 -6.13
C PRO A 22 -1.59 -2.25 -6.26
N VAL A 23 -0.80 -1.61 -5.41
CA VAL A 23 -0.54 -0.18 -5.40
C VAL A 23 0.95 0.10 -5.27
N LYS A 24 1.38 1.25 -5.79
CA LYS A 24 2.75 1.75 -5.70
C LYS A 24 2.77 3.21 -5.27
N LEU A 25 3.84 3.64 -4.63
CA LEU A 25 4.02 5.04 -4.27
C LEU A 25 3.98 5.93 -5.53
N GLU A 26 3.28 7.05 -5.43
CA GLU A 26 3.30 8.09 -6.45
C GLU A 26 4.59 8.89 -6.34
N GLY A 27 5.42 8.78 -7.38
CA GLY A 27 6.70 9.49 -7.46
C GLY A 27 7.86 8.57 -7.86
N THR A 28 9.06 8.94 -7.42
CA THR A 28 10.30 8.18 -7.62
C THR A 28 11.01 7.97 -6.29
N GLN A 29 11.98 7.05 -6.21
CA GLN A 29 12.76 6.80 -4.99
C GLN A 29 13.35 8.08 -4.36
N ASN A 30 13.63 9.11 -5.17
CA ASN A 30 14.19 10.38 -4.69
C ASN A 30 13.15 11.49 -4.48
N HIS A 31 11.91 11.30 -4.92
CA HIS A 31 10.83 12.29 -4.83
C HIS A 31 9.48 11.61 -4.72
N TRP A 32 8.98 11.47 -3.50
CA TRP A 32 7.61 11.03 -3.23
C TRP A 32 6.66 12.22 -3.27
N LEU A 33 5.45 12.02 -3.81
CA LEU A 33 4.42 13.04 -3.83
C LEU A 33 3.77 13.12 -2.45
N LEU A 34 4.14 14.15 -1.70
CA LEU A 34 3.66 14.40 -0.34
C LEU A 34 2.54 15.45 -0.31
N GLN A 35 1.54 15.24 0.53
CA GLN A 35 0.48 16.23 0.77
C GLN A 35 0.09 16.29 2.24
N VAL A 36 -0.27 17.49 2.72
CA VAL A 36 -0.88 17.66 4.04
C VAL A 36 -2.40 17.62 3.90
N ILE A 37 -3.04 16.69 4.60
CA ILE A 37 -4.50 16.53 4.60
C ILE A 37 -5.11 16.80 5.99
N PRO A 38 -6.38 17.25 6.08
CA PRO A 38 -7.12 17.28 7.33
C PRO A 38 -7.35 15.85 7.86
N LEU A 39 -7.28 15.66 9.19
CA LEU A 39 -7.51 14.33 9.78
C LEU A 39 -8.93 13.80 9.52
N LYS A 40 -9.91 14.71 9.44
CA LYS A 40 -11.31 14.39 9.09
C LYS A 40 -11.49 13.82 7.67
N SER A 41 -10.46 13.90 6.82
CA SER A 41 -10.48 13.33 5.47
C SER A 41 -10.03 11.87 5.45
N ILE A 42 -9.52 11.33 6.55
CA ILE A 42 -9.11 9.92 6.67
C ILE A 42 -10.35 9.10 7.01
N ALA A 43 -10.78 8.24 6.09
CA ALA A 43 -11.95 7.38 6.30
C ALA A 43 -11.62 6.22 7.24
N GLN A 44 -10.57 5.47 6.95
CA GLN A 44 -10.13 4.31 7.73
C GLN A 44 -8.66 3.99 7.48
N GLY A 45 -8.07 3.16 8.35
CA GLY A 45 -6.78 2.54 8.10
C GLY A 45 -6.92 1.40 7.07
N ALA A 46 -5.85 1.13 6.33
CA ALA A 46 -5.73 -0.05 5.48
C ALA A 46 -4.37 -0.69 5.71
N HIS A 47 -4.28 -2.01 5.54
CA HIS A 47 -3.02 -2.73 5.69
C HIS A 47 -2.36 -2.92 4.34
N LEU A 48 -1.14 -2.39 4.22
CA LEU A 48 -0.26 -2.60 3.08
C LEU A 48 0.59 -3.84 3.32
N LEU A 49 0.47 -4.82 2.43
CA LEU A 49 1.29 -6.03 2.42
C LEU A 49 2.29 -5.94 1.26
N PRO A 50 3.60 -6.10 1.47
CA PRO A 50 4.56 -6.11 0.38
C PRO A 50 4.22 -7.16 -0.69
N LYS A 51 4.27 -6.79 -1.98
CA LYS A 51 4.20 -7.77 -3.07
C LYS A 51 5.57 -8.40 -3.24
N TYR A 52 5.73 -9.61 -2.73
CA TYR A 52 6.99 -10.36 -2.84
C TYR A 52 7.21 -10.87 -4.26
N GLY A 53 8.46 -10.83 -4.71
CA GLY A 53 8.91 -11.47 -5.94
C GLY A 53 9.29 -12.94 -5.71
N ILE A 54 10.14 -13.46 -6.60
CA ILE A 54 10.65 -14.83 -6.51
C ILE A 54 11.98 -14.81 -5.75
N GLY A 55 12.10 -15.64 -4.71
CA GLY A 55 13.35 -15.87 -3.98
C GLY A 55 13.25 -15.51 -2.49
N PHE A 56 14.42 -15.41 -1.86
CA PHE A 56 14.53 -15.01 -0.45
C PHE A 56 14.57 -13.49 -0.33
N LEU A 57 14.01 -12.99 0.77
CA LEU A 57 14.12 -11.59 1.13
C LEU A 57 15.59 -11.26 1.46
N PRO A 58 16.14 -10.14 0.95
CA PRO A 58 17.44 -9.67 1.38
C PRO A 58 17.54 -9.49 2.90
N GLU A 59 18.68 -9.86 3.49
CA GLU A 59 18.88 -9.87 4.94
C GLU A 59 18.77 -8.48 5.61
N TYR A 60 18.95 -7.42 4.82
CA TYR A 60 18.81 -6.04 5.31
C TYR A 60 17.36 -5.59 5.47
N ILE A 61 16.40 -6.29 4.87
CA ILE A 61 14.98 -5.96 5.00
C ILE A 61 14.46 -6.55 6.30
N ASN A 62 13.86 -5.68 7.11
CA ASN A 62 13.29 -6.04 8.39
C ASN A 62 12.00 -5.22 8.63
N HIS A 63 11.35 -5.42 9.77
CA HIS A 63 10.06 -4.80 10.08
C HIS A 63 10.10 -3.25 10.11
N THR A 64 11.27 -2.61 10.19
CA THR A 64 11.38 -1.14 10.22
C THR A 64 11.46 -0.49 8.85
N ASN A 65 11.93 -1.20 7.81
CA ASN A 65 12.07 -0.66 6.44
C ASN A 65 11.20 -1.38 5.41
N ALA A 66 10.50 -2.46 5.79
CA ALA A 66 9.66 -3.22 4.86
C ALA A 66 8.51 -2.42 4.23
N LEU A 67 8.20 -1.21 4.70
CA LEU A 67 7.21 -0.31 4.07
C LEU A 67 7.81 0.68 3.06
N ASP A 68 9.14 0.72 2.95
CA ASP A 68 9.86 1.64 2.06
C ASP A 68 10.67 0.90 0.97
N GLU A 69 10.99 -0.38 1.20
CA GLU A 69 11.91 -1.15 0.34
C GLU A 69 11.24 -1.84 -0.86
N PHE A 70 9.92 -2.00 -0.85
CA PHE A 70 9.20 -2.66 -1.94
C PHE A 70 8.59 -1.66 -2.91
N GLU A 71 8.59 -2.03 -4.19
CA GLU A 71 8.04 -1.20 -5.26
C GLU A 71 6.50 -1.21 -5.28
N VAL A 72 5.91 -2.36 -4.94
CA VAL A 72 4.47 -2.60 -4.98
C VAL A 72 4.01 -3.23 -3.68
N TYR A 73 2.85 -2.79 -3.20
CA TYR A 73 2.15 -3.31 -2.04
C TYR A 73 0.74 -3.74 -2.44
N PHE A 74 0.20 -4.73 -1.77
CA PHE A 74 -1.20 -5.08 -1.82
C PHE A 74 -1.98 -4.37 -0.72
N ILE A 75 -3.13 -3.81 -1.07
CA ILE A 75 -4.14 -3.42 -0.07
C ILE A 75 -4.86 -4.70 0.36
N ASN A 76 -4.81 -5.03 1.65
CA ASN A 76 -5.45 -6.22 2.20
C ASN A 76 -6.88 -5.91 2.70
N PRO A 77 -7.94 -6.27 1.96
CA PRO A 77 -9.33 -6.03 2.38
C PRO A 77 -9.83 -7.01 3.46
N TYR A 78 -9.05 -8.05 3.80
CA TYR A 78 -9.48 -9.17 4.64
C TYR A 78 -9.04 -9.06 6.09
N ILE A 79 -8.11 -8.15 6.42
CA ILE A 79 -7.54 -8.09 7.77
C ILE A 79 -8.48 -7.45 8.79
N ASP A 80 -9.42 -6.63 8.32
CA ASP A 80 -10.41 -5.97 9.15
C ASP A 80 -11.77 -6.14 8.49
N HIS A 81 -12.71 -6.73 9.22
CA HIS A 81 -14.08 -6.92 8.76
C HIS A 81 -14.77 -5.58 8.43
N HIS A 82 -14.32 -4.47 9.01
CA HIS A 82 -14.82 -3.13 8.67
C HIS A 82 -14.19 -2.55 7.39
N CYS A 83 -13.04 -3.07 6.92
CA CYS A 83 -12.35 -2.53 5.76
C CYS A 83 -12.99 -2.91 4.41
N HIS A 84 -13.85 -3.92 4.37
CA HIS A 84 -14.41 -4.45 3.13
C HIS A 84 -15.33 -3.44 2.41
N GLU A 85 -16.03 -2.56 3.12
CA GLU A 85 -17.08 -1.72 2.53
C GLU A 85 -16.56 -0.63 1.56
N PHE A 86 -15.28 -0.26 1.62
CA PHE A 86 -14.73 0.85 0.82
C PHE A 86 -13.96 0.43 -0.44
N LEU A 87 -13.54 -0.83 -0.58
CA LEU A 87 -12.68 -1.29 -1.69
C LEU A 87 -13.46 -1.93 -2.85
N PHE A 88 -14.74 -2.23 -2.66
CA PHE A 88 -15.59 -2.92 -3.63
C PHE A 88 -16.79 -2.08 -4.13
N ASN A 89 -16.82 -0.77 -3.84
CA ASN A 89 -17.82 0.18 -4.34
C ASN A 89 -17.29 1.01 -5.51
#